data_AF-A0A923U2D8-F1
#
_entry.id   AF-A0A923U2D8-F1
#
_cell.length_a   1.000
_cell.length_b   1.000
_cell.length_c   1.000
_cell.angle_alpha   90.00
_cell.angle_beta   90.00
_cell.angle_gamma   90.00
#
_symmetry.space_group_name_H-M   'P 1'
#
loop_
_entity.id
_entity.type
_entity.pdbx_description
1 polymer ?
#
loop_
_entity_poly.entity_id
_entity_poly.type
_entity_poly.pdbx_seq_one_letter_code
_entity_poly.pdbx_strand_id
1 'polypeptide(L)'
;MFIFLSLTLLMFVGVLLRYFVLAGVAYWTCWIFKCEALQTRRIDGGMTESRQLPKFRAQMQSEIFYSILACAIFALAGSGIYIAWKLGWTKVYLDISQYGWGYFFLSFWIAAFFHETYFYWTHRWMHGVRVFRKVHKVHHDSKSPTPWAAFSFHP
;
A
#
# COMPACT_ATOMS: atom_id res chain seq x y z
N MET A 1 17.01 -20.99 6.88
CA MET A 1 17.41 -19.65 6.39
C MET A 1 17.16 -19.49 4.89
N PHE A 2 17.73 -20.34 4.02
CA PHE A 2 17.55 -20.26 2.56
C PHE A 2 16.08 -20.22 2.11
N ILE A 3 15.23 -21.12 2.60
CA ILE A 3 13.80 -21.19 2.23
C ILE A 3 13.06 -19.88 2.54
N PHE A 4 13.31 -19.26 3.69
CA PHE A 4 12.67 -18.00 4.08
C PHE A 4 13.09 -16.84 3.19
N LEU A 5 14.38 -16.78 2.83
CA LEU A 5 14.90 -15.74 1.94
C LEU A 5 14.32 -15.87 0.52
N SER A 6 14.28 -17.10 -0.02
CA SER A 6 13.69 -17.37 -1.33
C SER A 6 12.19 -17.04 -1.37
N LEU A 7 11.44 -17.40 -0.31
CA LEU A 7 10.03 -17.04 -0.20
C LEU A 7 9.82 -15.54 -0.12
N THR A 8 10.65 -14.83 0.67
CA THR A 8 10.58 -13.38 0.79
C THR A 8 10.89 -12.69 -0.53
N LEU A 9 11.89 -13.17 -1.27
CA LEU A 9 12.19 -12.65 -2.60
C LEU A 9 11.00 -12.86 -3.56
N LEU A 10 10.40 -14.04 -3.56
CA LEU A 10 9.22 -14.35 -4.39
C LEU A 10 8.04 -13.43 -4.03
N MET A 11 7.74 -13.28 -2.75
CA MET A 11 6.68 -12.40 -2.25
C MET A 11 6.95 -10.93 -2.60
N PHE A 12 8.21 -10.49 -2.47
CA PHE A 12 8.63 -9.14 -2.83
C PHE A 12 8.39 -8.87 -4.31
N VAL A 13 8.87 -9.75 -5.19
CA VAL A 13 8.65 -9.62 -6.63
C VAL A 13 7.15 -9.61 -6.96
N GLY A 14 6.37 -10.51 -6.35
CA GLY A 14 4.92 -10.56 -6.57
C GLY A 14 4.18 -9.29 -6.14
N VAL A 15 4.46 -8.78 -4.93
CA VAL A 15 3.86 -7.54 -4.42
C VAL A 15 4.30 -6.34 -5.25
N LEU A 16 5.59 -6.26 -5.59
CA LEU A 16 6.17 -5.18 -6.38
C LEU A 16 5.54 -5.13 -7.78
N LEU A 17 5.48 -6.26 -8.49
CA LEU A 17 4.88 -6.32 -9.83
C LEU A 17 3.40 -5.90 -9.81
N ARG A 18 2.61 -6.45 -8.87
CA ARG A 18 1.20 -6.09 -8.73
C ARG A 18 1.04 -4.60 -8.46
N TYR A 19 1.84 -4.05 -7.56
CA TYR A 19 1.82 -2.62 -7.22
C TYR A 19 2.16 -1.76 -8.44
N PHE A 20 3.27 -2.03 -9.14
CA PHE A 20 3.69 -1.24 -10.30
C PHE A 20 2.72 -1.34 -11.47
N VAL A 21 2.07 -2.48 -11.68
CA VAL A 21 1.02 -2.62 -12.71
C VAL A 21 -0.18 -1.74 -12.36
N LEU A 22 -0.71 -1.82 -11.14
CA LEU A 22 -1.90 -1.06 -10.76
C LEU A 22 -1.62 0.45 -10.70
N ALA A 23 -0.53 0.86 -10.05
CA ALA A 23 -0.12 2.26 -9.97
C ALA A 23 0.26 2.81 -11.35
N GLY A 24 0.93 2.01 -12.18
CA GLY A 24 1.30 2.37 -13.54
C GLY A 24 0.09 2.59 -14.45
N VAL A 25 -0.92 1.71 -14.40
CA VAL A 25 -2.18 1.88 -15.14
C VAL A 25 -2.93 3.12 -14.67
N ALA A 26 -3.04 3.34 -13.35
CA ALA A 26 -3.67 4.54 -12.82
C ALA A 26 -2.89 5.82 -13.20
N TYR A 27 -1.56 5.78 -13.21
CA TYR A 27 -0.73 6.91 -13.64
C TYR A 27 -0.89 7.17 -15.14
N TRP A 28 -0.87 6.12 -15.96
CA TRP A 28 -1.05 6.22 -17.41
C TRP A 28 -2.41 6.82 -17.77
N THR A 29 -3.50 6.34 -17.15
CA THR A 29 -4.86 6.84 -17.40
C THR A 29 -5.03 8.31 -16.99
N CYS A 30 -4.53 8.69 -15.81
CA CYS A 30 -4.67 10.05 -15.32
C CYS A 30 -3.70 11.01 -16.03
N TRP A 31 -2.40 10.71 -16.13
CA TRP A 31 -1.37 11.66 -16.61
C TRP A 31 -1.01 11.56 -18.08
N ILE A 32 -1.12 10.37 -18.72
CA ILE A 32 -0.72 10.18 -20.13
C ILE A 32 -1.93 10.27 -21.05
N PHE A 33 -2.98 9.52 -20.76
CA PHE A 33 -4.23 9.56 -21.53
C PHE A 33 -5.02 10.86 -21.30
N LYS A 34 -4.68 11.61 -20.25
CA LYS A 34 -5.26 12.92 -19.89
C LYS A 34 -6.79 12.92 -19.97
N CYS A 35 -7.43 11.91 -19.37
CA CYS A 35 -8.89 11.87 -19.29
C CYS A 35 -9.39 13.18 -18.66
N GLU A 36 -10.07 14.00 -19.45
CA GLU A 36 -10.41 15.38 -19.10
C GLU A 36 -11.27 15.44 -17.82
N ALA A 37 -12.22 14.50 -17.71
CA ALA A 37 -13.07 14.33 -16.53
C ALA A 37 -12.29 14.02 -15.24
N LEU A 38 -11.09 13.42 -15.33
CA LEU A 38 -10.22 13.12 -14.18
C LEU A 38 -9.23 14.26 -13.92
N GLN A 39 -8.78 14.96 -14.96
CA GLN A 39 -7.89 16.11 -14.82
C GLN A 39 -8.53 17.26 -14.05
N THR A 40 -9.83 17.53 -14.25
CA THR A 40 -10.55 18.57 -13.50
C THR A 40 -10.77 18.23 -12.02
N ARG A 41 -10.60 16.95 -11.64
CA ARG A 41 -10.78 16.47 -10.26
C ARG A 41 -9.47 16.37 -9.47
N ARG A 42 -8.34 16.77 -10.07
CA ARG A 42 -7.05 16.73 -9.39
C ARG A 42 -6.97 17.80 -8.29
N ILE A 43 -6.40 17.41 -7.15
CA ILE A 43 -6.24 18.26 -5.96
C ILE A 43 -5.33 19.47 -6.26
N ASP A 44 -4.39 19.32 -7.21
CA ASP A 44 -3.47 20.40 -7.61
C ASP A 44 -4.04 21.37 -8.65
N GLY A 45 -5.31 21.25 -9.03
CA GLY A 45 -6.00 22.22 -9.90
C GLY A 45 -5.52 22.21 -11.35
N GLY A 46 -4.84 21.16 -11.80
CA GLY A 46 -4.25 21.09 -13.15
C GLY A 46 -2.86 21.74 -13.17
N MET A 47 -1.84 20.92 -13.40
CA MET A 47 -0.43 21.29 -13.29
C MET A 47 -0.07 22.47 -14.20
N THR A 48 0.27 23.64 -13.64
CA THR A 48 0.88 24.75 -14.39
C THR A 48 2.37 24.44 -14.62
N GLU A 49 2.74 24.15 -15.87
CA GLU A 49 3.78 23.18 -16.26
C GLU A 49 5.26 23.50 -15.95
N SER A 50 5.68 24.74 -15.65
CA SER A 50 7.12 25.06 -15.72
C SER A 50 7.86 25.03 -14.36
N ARG A 51 7.35 25.70 -13.33
CA ARG A 51 8.11 25.93 -12.07
C ARG A 51 7.93 24.82 -11.03
N GLN A 52 6.87 24.02 -11.15
CA GLN A 52 6.54 22.95 -10.20
C GLN A 52 7.04 21.56 -10.64
N LEU A 53 7.43 21.40 -11.91
CA LEU A 53 7.83 20.11 -12.48
C LEU A 53 9.02 19.45 -11.75
N PRO A 54 10.09 20.17 -11.35
CA PRO A 54 11.20 19.56 -10.60
C PRO A 54 10.76 19.05 -9.23
N LYS A 55 9.88 19.80 -8.53
CA LYS A 55 9.34 19.40 -7.23
C LYS A 55 8.40 18.19 -7.35
N PHE A 56 7.58 18.16 -8.38
CA PHE A 56 6.70 17.03 -8.69
C PHE A 56 7.51 15.76 -8.98
N ARG A 57 8.57 15.85 -9.79
CA ARG A 57 9.46 14.71 -10.07
C ARG A 57 10.15 14.21 -8.81
N ALA A 58 10.66 15.11 -7.97
CA ALA A 58 11.29 14.74 -6.70
C ALA A 58 10.29 14.06 -5.73
N GLN A 59 9.05 14.55 -5.65
CA GLN A 59 7.99 13.92 -4.88
C GLN A 59 7.70 12.51 -5.41
N MET A 60 7.51 12.35 -6.72
CA MET A 60 7.24 11.05 -7.33
C MET A 60 8.39 10.04 -7.11
N GLN A 61 9.65 10.49 -7.16
CA GLN A 61 10.79 9.65 -6.82
C GLN A 61 10.75 9.17 -5.37
N SER A 62 10.39 10.07 -4.44
CA SER A 62 10.21 9.73 -3.03
C SER A 62 9.05 8.75 -2.83
N GLU A 63 7.92 8.99 -3.49
CA GLU A 63 6.73 8.11 -3.48
C GLU A 63 7.09 6.69 -3.93
N ILE A 64 7.80 6.56 -5.05
CA ILE A 64 8.27 5.28 -5.59
C ILE A 64 9.25 4.62 -4.62
N PHE A 65 10.25 5.35 -4.11
CA PHE A 65 11.25 4.80 -3.18
C PHE A 65 10.60 4.20 -1.93
N TYR A 66 9.75 4.97 -1.24
CA TYR A 66 9.07 4.49 -0.04
C TYR A 66 8.09 3.35 -0.34
N SER A 67 7.47 3.34 -1.52
CA SER A 67 6.61 2.24 -1.94
C SER A 67 7.37 0.93 -2.17
N ILE A 68 8.58 0.99 -2.76
CA ILE A 68 9.44 -0.19 -2.91
C ILE A 68 9.86 -0.71 -1.53
N LEU A 69 10.23 0.19 -0.61
CA LEU A 69 10.57 -0.18 0.76
C LEU A 69 9.39 -0.82 1.50
N ALA A 70 8.19 -0.27 1.38
CA ALA A 70 6.97 -0.86 1.92
C ALA A 70 6.69 -2.25 1.33
N CYS A 71 6.91 -2.44 0.02
CA CYS A 71 6.80 -3.76 -0.61
C CYS A 71 7.77 -4.78 0.02
N ALA A 72 9.00 -4.38 0.36
CA ALA A 72 9.96 -5.25 1.05
C ALA A 72 9.50 -5.62 2.47
N ILE A 73 8.95 -4.66 3.22
CA ILE A 73 8.39 -4.91 4.56
C ILE A 73 7.18 -5.85 4.47
N PHE A 74 6.27 -5.62 3.52
CA PHE A 74 5.12 -6.50 3.28
C PHE A 74 5.54 -7.92 2.88
N ALA A 75 6.59 -8.06 2.07
CA ALA A 75 7.12 -9.36 1.70
C ALA A 75 7.70 -10.12 2.91
N LEU A 76 8.44 -9.44 3.79
CA LEU A 76 8.95 -10.01 5.04
C LEU A 76 7.81 -10.47 5.95
N ALA A 77 6.81 -9.59 6.17
CA ALA A 77 5.65 -9.90 6.98
C ALA A 77 4.84 -11.07 6.39
N GLY A 78 4.58 -11.05 5.08
CA GLY A 78 3.86 -12.10 4.36
C GLY A 78 4.56 -13.47 4.43
N SER A 79 5.88 -13.50 4.24
CA SER A 79 6.68 -14.72 4.43
C SER A 79 6.60 -15.23 5.86
N GLY A 80 6.67 -14.33 6.86
CA GLY A 80 6.54 -14.68 8.27
C GLY A 80 5.19 -15.33 8.58
N ILE A 81 4.10 -14.73 8.10
CA ILE A 81 2.74 -15.26 8.25
C ILE A 81 2.60 -16.63 7.57
N TYR A 82 3.16 -16.79 6.37
CA TYR A 82 3.13 -18.06 5.65
C TYR A 82 3.87 -19.16 6.40
N ILE A 83 5.06 -18.88 6.95
CA ILE A 83 5.79 -19.85 7.79
C ILE A 83 5.00 -20.15 9.06
N ALA A 84 4.46 -19.14 9.73
CA ALA A 84 3.64 -19.32 10.93
C ALA A 84 2.43 -20.23 10.64
N TRP A 85 1.80 -20.09 9.48
CA TRP A 85 0.74 -20.99 9.03
C TRP A 85 1.24 -22.42 8.82
N LYS A 86 2.38 -22.61 8.15
CA LYS A 86 3.00 -23.94 7.95
C LYS A 86 3.39 -24.61 9.26
N LEU A 87 3.75 -23.84 10.28
CA LEU A 87 4.05 -24.31 11.64
C LEU A 87 2.79 -24.51 12.50
N GLY A 88 1.60 -24.18 11.99
CA GLY A 88 0.33 -24.31 12.70
C GLY A 88 0.05 -23.22 13.75
N TRP A 89 0.86 -22.15 13.78
CA TRP A 89 0.69 -21.01 14.70
C TRP A 89 -0.47 -20.10 14.29
N THR A 90 -0.78 -20.03 13.00
CA THR A 90 -1.95 -19.34 12.47
C THR A 90 -2.87 -20.32 11.76
N LYS A 91 -4.15 -19.97 11.68
CA LYS A 91 -5.16 -20.76 10.97
C LYS A 91 -5.51 -20.04 9.67
N VAL A 92 -5.09 -20.61 8.55
CA VAL A 92 -5.56 -20.24 7.22
C VAL A 92 -6.24 -21.47 6.63
N TYR A 93 -7.52 -21.32 6.28
CA TYR A 93 -8.26 -22.34 5.57
C TYR A 93 -8.32 -21.95 4.09
N LEU A 94 -8.10 -22.93 3.22
CA LEU A 94 -8.08 -22.72 1.76
C LEU A 94 -9.32 -23.28 1.06
N ASP A 95 -10.11 -24.07 1.79
CA ASP A 95 -11.32 -24.69 1.29
C ASP A 95 -12.54 -24.10 2.02
N ILE A 96 -13.43 -23.49 1.24
CA ILE A 96 -14.70 -22.93 1.74
C ILE A 96 -15.58 -24.03 2.31
N SER A 97 -15.51 -25.26 1.79
CA SER A 97 -16.34 -26.39 2.24
C SER A 97 -16.13 -26.75 3.71
N GLN A 98 -14.97 -26.41 4.28
CA GLN A 98 -14.62 -26.70 5.67
C GLN A 98 -15.55 -26.00 6.69
N TYR A 99 -16.03 -24.80 6.36
CA TYR A 99 -16.90 -24.01 7.25
C TYR A 99 -18.15 -23.44 6.55
N GLY A 100 -18.25 -23.57 5.23
CA GLY A 100 -19.37 -23.12 4.41
C GLY A 100 -19.34 -21.63 4.04
N TRP A 101 -20.19 -21.27 3.07
CA TRP A 101 -20.29 -19.90 2.55
C TRP A 101 -20.72 -18.87 3.59
N GLY A 102 -21.60 -19.25 4.53
CA GLY A 102 -22.04 -18.35 5.60
C GLY A 102 -20.88 -17.90 6.49
N TYR A 103 -20.02 -18.83 6.89
CA TYR A 103 -18.80 -18.52 7.63
C TYR A 103 -17.83 -17.67 6.80
N PHE A 104 -17.64 -17.99 5.52
CA PHE A 104 -16.77 -17.20 4.63
C PHE A 104 -17.16 -15.71 4.63
N PHE A 105 -18.42 -15.38 4.34
CA PHE A 105 -18.87 -13.98 4.32
C PHE A 105 -18.82 -13.33 5.70
N LEU A 106 -19.25 -14.03 6.75
CA LEU A 106 -19.20 -13.51 8.11
C LEU A 106 -17.75 -13.22 8.54
N SER A 107 -16.83 -14.13 8.25
CA SER A 107 -15.40 -13.98 8.58
C SER A 107 -14.76 -12.79 7.86
N PHE A 108 -15.13 -12.53 6.60
CA PHE A 108 -14.71 -11.33 5.88
C PHE A 108 -15.16 -10.05 6.59
N TRP A 109 -16.45 -9.96 6.95
CA TRP A 109 -16.97 -8.76 7.63
C TRP A 109 -16.37 -8.55 9.01
N ILE A 110 -16.17 -9.62 9.77
CA ILE A 110 -15.48 -9.57 11.06
C ILE A 110 -14.04 -9.07 10.87
N ALA A 111 -13.29 -9.66 9.92
CA ALA A 111 -11.92 -9.25 9.63
C ALA A 111 -11.84 -7.79 9.17
N ALA A 112 -12.74 -7.36 8.29
CA ALA A 112 -12.85 -5.99 7.84
C ALA A 112 -13.15 -5.04 9.01
N PHE A 113 -14.13 -5.36 9.86
CA PHE A 113 -14.45 -4.55 11.04
C PHE A 113 -13.23 -4.35 11.96
N PHE A 114 -12.51 -5.43 12.28
CA PHE A 114 -11.31 -5.33 13.11
C PHE A 114 -10.20 -4.55 12.41
N HIS A 115 -9.98 -4.79 11.11
CA HIS A 115 -8.98 -4.09 10.32
C HIS A 115 -9.25 -2.57 10.27
N GLU A 116 -10.46 -2.18 9.92
CA GLU A 116 -10.87 -0.77 9.84
C GLU A 116 -10.80 -0.09 11.21
N THR A 117 -11.21 -0.78 12.27
CA THR A 117 -11.14 -0.25 13.64
C THR A 117 -9.68 -0.02 14.05
N TYR A 118 -8.83 -1.03 13.90
CA TYR A 118 -7.40 -0.92 14.22
C TYR A 118 -6.72 0.18 13.38
N PHE A 119 -7.00 0.22 12.07
CA PHE A 119 -6.41 1.19 11.17
C PHE A 119 -6.82 2.61 11.54
N TYR A 120 -8.12 2.87 11.80
CA TYR A 120 -8.60 4.19 12.20
C TYR A 120 -7.90 4.72 13.45
N TRP A 121 -7.87 3.91 14.52
CA TRP A 121 -7.27 4.35 15.79
C TRP A 121 -5.76 4.54 15.68
N THR A 122 -5.09 3.62 14.98
CA THR A 122 -3.65 3.72 14.72
C THR A 122 -3.33 4.96 13.89
N HIS A 123 -4.10 5.21 12.83
CA HIS A 123 -3.95 6.40 11.98
C HIS A 123 -4.19 7.68 12.77
N ARG A 124 -5.25 7.74 13.58
CA ARG A 124 -5.52 8.88 14.47
C ARG A 124 -4.37 9.14 15.44
N TRP A 125 -3.81 8.09 16.02
CA TRP A 125 -2.64 8.19 16.91
C TRP A 125 -1.39 8.70 16.16
N MET A 126 -1.15 8.23 14.94
CA MET A 126 -0.04 8.66 14.07
C MET A 126 -0.10 10.16 13.75
N HIS A 127 -1.29 10.76 13.76
CA HIS A 127 -1.49 12.21 13.62
C HIS A 127 -1.22 13.03 14.88
N GLY A 128 -0.92 12.39 16.02
CA GLY A 128 -0.54 13.09 17.24
C GLY A 128 0.77 13.88 17.09
N VAL A 129 0.83 15.08 17.67
CA VAL A 129 1.95 16.05 17.52
C VAL A 129 3.33 15.44 17.79
N ARG A 130 3.43 14.53 18.77
CA ARG A 130 4.70 13.88 19.17
C ARG A 130 5.14 12.75 18.23
N VAL A 131 4.21 12.20 17.45
CA VAL A 131 4.40 10.96 16.66
C VAL A 131 4.43 11.26 15.16
N PHE A 132 3.65 12.23 14.70
CA PHE A 132 3.47 12.58 13.28
C PHE A 132 4.79 12.69 12.51
N ARG A 133 5.74 13.48 13.04
CA ARG A 133 7.03 13.71 12.37
C ARG A 133 7.87 12.44 12.21
N LYS A 134 7.64 11.43 13.04
CA LYS A 134 8.44 10.19 13.10
C LYS A 134 7.85 9.04 12.28
N VAL A 135 6.54 9.00 12.09
CA VAL A 135 5.88 7.81 11.49
C VAL A 135 4.89 8.14 10.39
N HIS A 136 4.46 9.40 10.26
CA HIS A 136 3.38 9.75 9.34
C HIS A 136 3.70 10.90 8.39
N LYS A 137 4.72 11.70 8.68
CA LYS A 137 5.11 12.85 7.85
C LYS A 137 5.41 12.46 6.40
N VAL A 138 6.16 11.39 6.16
CA VAL A 138 6.51 10.94 4.79
C VAL A 138 5.26 10.72 3.93
N HIS A 139 4.24 10.08 4.51
CA HIS A 139 2.97 9.88 3.84
C HIS A 139 2.27 11.21 3.48
N HIS A 140 2.33 12.19 4.39
CA HIS A 140 1.74 13.54 4.19
C HIS A 140 2.61 14.50 3.36
N ASP A 141 3.86 14.15 3.06
CA ASP A 141 4.72 14.97 2.19
C ASP A 141 4.24 14.94 0.72
N SER A 142 3.45 13.92 0.36
CA SER A 142 2.77 13.78 -0.94
C SER A 142 1.54 14.69 -1.03
N LYS A 143 1.75 16.00 -1.16
CA LYS A 143 0.68 17.01 -1.14
C LYS A 143 -0.28 16.93 -2.33
N SER A 144 0.26 16.59 -3.51
CA SER A 144 -0.52 16.21 -4.69
C SER A 144 -0.17 14.76 -5.00
N PRO A 145 -0.79 13.79 -4.30
CA PRO A 145 -0.37 12.40 -4.38
C PRO A 145 -0.59 11.87 -5.80
N THR A 146 0.45 11.25 -6.36
CA THR A 146 0.29 10.45 -7.58
C THR A 146 -0.20 9.05 -7.20
N PRO A 147 -0.58 8.21 -8.18
CA PRO A 147 -0.83 6.79 -7.92
C PRO A 147 0.34 6.06 -7.24
N TRP A 148 1.56 6.58 -7.38
CA TRP A 148 2.75 6.05 -6.70
C TRP A 148 2.79 6.34 -5.19
N ALA A 149 1.93 7.23 -4.68
CA ALA A 149 1.84 7.54 -3.26
C ALA A 149 1.12 6.44 -2.44
N ALA A 150 0.44 5.50 -3.10
CA ALA A 150 -0.43 4.52 -2.43
C ALA A 150 0.31 3.70 -1.36
N PHE A 151 1.57 3.34 -1.59
CA PHE A 151 2.43 2.62 -0.64
C PHE A 151 3.55 3.50 -0.05
N SER A 152 3.51 4.81 -0.29
CA SER A 152 4.52 5.75 0.23
C SER A 152 4.23 6.04 1.71
N PHE A 153 4.75 5.17 2.58
CA PHE A 153 4.64 5.30 4.03
C PHE A 153 6.01 5.49 4.65
N HIS A 154 6.03 6.02 5.88
CA HIS A 154 7.25 5.97 6.67
C HIS A 154 7.52 4.49 7.05
N PRO A 155 8.74 3.98 6.82
CA PRO A 155 9.12 2.64 7.27
C PRO A 155 9.23 2.56 8.80
#